data_AF-A0A9D2CMR0-F1
#
_entry.id   AF-A0A9D2CMR0-F1
#
_cell.length_a   1.000
_cell.length_b   1.000
_cell.length_c   1.000
_cell.angle_alpha   90.00
_cell.angle_beta   90.00
_cell.angle_gamma   90.00
#
_symmetry.space_group_name_H-M   'P 1'
#
loop_
_entity.id
_entity.type
_entity.pdbx_description
1 polymer ?
#
loop_
_entity_poly.entity_id
_entity_poly.type
_entity_poly.pdbx_seq_one_letter_code
_entity_poly.pdbx_strand_id
1 'polypeptide(L)'
;MNRKKIALLTSLTIFSGTNIPFNNSVNNQSINIIKAAQRKKSSKVESKYPDIMKKLDITSMQQYDSNMLFMGVTLNKFYIKDFSTNKSGKTSLLLAPLNTSDQYFVASTKLDHKVKKNQRITIQGFLNGKTKINAKQNFNKKYLNKSAVSVLIDHISY
;
A
#
# COMPACT_ATOMS: atom_id res chain seq x y z
N MET A 1 31.80 -12.53 -47.51
CA MET A 1 31.61 -11.24 -46.80
C MET A 1 30.25 -10.67 -47.18
N ASN A 2 29.25 -10.79 -46.31
CA ASN A 2 27.84 -10.53 -46.61
C ASN A 2 27.34 -9.36 -45.75
N ARG A 3 27.17 -8.16 -46.33
CA ARG A 3 26.80 -6.95 -45.60
C ARG A 3 25.29 -6.76 -45.63
N LYS A 4 24.59 -7.18 -44.57
CA LYS A 4 23.18 -6.82 -44.35
C LYS A 4 23.12 -5.41 -43.78
N LYS A 5 22.56 -4.46 -44.54
CA LYS A 5 22.34 -3.08 -44.12
C LYS A 5 21.01 -3.02 -43.34
N ILE A 6 21.07 -2.56 -42.10
CA ILE A 6 19.89 -2.34 -41.25
C ILE A 6 19.45 -0.90 -41.49
N ALA A 7 18.23 -0.71 -42.02
CA ALA A 7 17.62 0.61 -42.18
C ALA A 7 16.82 0.95 -40.92
N LEU A 8 17.13 2.10 -40.32
CA LEU A 8 16.45 2.64 -39.15
C LEU A 8 15.35 3.60 -39.64
N LEU A 9 14.07 3.20 -39.54
CA LEU A 9 12.94 4.08 -39.82
C LEU A 9 12.51 4.82 -38.55
N THR A 10 12.87 6.09 -38.42
CA THR A 10 12.30 7.00 -37.43
C THR A 10 11.14 7.76 -38.09
N SER A 11 9.89 7.43 -37.73
CA SER A 11 8.74 8.24 -38.13
C SER A 11 8.40 9.23 -37.02
N LEU A 12 8.55 10.53 -37.32
CA LEU A 12 8.14 11.64 -36.48
C LEU A 12 6.75 12.08 -36.94
N THR A 13 5.72 11.81 -36.14
CA THR A 13 4.34 12.24 -36.43
C THR A 13 4.13 13.65 -35.87
N ILE A 14 3.99 14.64 -36.76
CA ILE A 14 3.62 16.02 -36.40
C ILE A 14 2.10 16.11 -36.46
N PHE A 15 1.45 16.35 -35.32
CA PHE A 15 0.02 16.68 -35.29
C PHE A 15 -0.18 18.14 -35.71
N SER A 16 -0.66 18.33 -36.93
CA SER A 16 -1.19 19.60 -37.42
C SER A 16 -2.44 19.97 -36.62
N GLY A 17 -2.37 21.04 -35.83
CA GLY A 17 -3.54 21.62 -35.16
C GLY A 17 -4.50 22.21 -36.20
N THR A 18 -5.78 21.85 -36.14
CA THR A 18 -6.83 22.51 -36.90
C THR A 18 -7.41 23.67 -36.08
N ASN A 19 -7.42 24.87 -36.67
CA ASN A 19 -8.16 26.01 -36.17
C ASN A 19 -9.66 25.78 -36.40
N ILE A 20 -10.48 25.84 -35.35
CA ILE A 20 -11.94 25.84 -35.46
C ILE A 20 -12.40 27.31 -35.57
N PRO A 21 -13.02 27.75 -36.68
CA PRO A 21 -13.70 29.03 -36.69
C PRO A 21 -15.03 28.91 -35.95
N PHE A 22 -15.24 29.81 -34.99
CA PHE A 22 -16.55 30.06 -34.40
C PHE A 22 -17.51 30.53 -35.49
N ASN A 23 -18.65 29.85 -35.63
CA ASN A 23 -19.83 30.45 -36.25
C ASN A 23 -21.08 29.92 -35.53
N ASN A 24 -21.75 30.81 -34.79
CA ASN A 24 -23.08 30.58 -34.26
C ASN A 24 -24.09 30.90 -35.37
N SER A 25 -24.96 29.94 -35.71
CA SER A 25 -26.32 30.30 -36.11
C SER A 25 -27.28 29.14 -35.87
N VAL A 26 -28.42 29.51 -35.31
CA VAL A 26 -29.43 28.71 -34.63
C VAL A 26 -30.34 28.03 -35.65
N ASN A 27 -30.68 26.75 -35.44
CA ASN A 27 -31.93 26.22 -35.95
C ASN A 27 -32.53 25.14 -35.06
N ASN A 28 -33.82 25.33 -34.78
CA ASN A 28 -34.65 24.64 -33.79
C ASN A 28 -34.76 23.13 -34.00
N GLN A 29 -34.33 22.32 -33.03
CA GLN A 29 -34.75 20.92 -32.91
C GLN A 29 -34.86 20.50 -31.43
N SER A 30 -36.09 20.15 -31.04
CA SER A 30 -36.51 19.29 -29.92
C SER A 30 -35.57 19.20 -28.70
N ILE A 31 -35.94 19.88 -27.62
CA ILE A 31 -35.25 19.84 -26.33
C ILE A 31 -35.57 18.50 -25.63
N ASN A 32 -34.97 17.40 -26.10
CA ASN A 32 -34.69 16.29 -25.19
C ASN A 32 -33.55 16.75 -24.28
N ILE A 33 -33.89 17.20 -23.07
CA ILE A 33 -32.91 17.50 -22.03
C ILE A 33 -32.26 16.17 -21.64
N ILE A 34 -31.26 15.73 -22.40
CA ILE A 34 -30.32 14.73 -21.97
C ILE A 34 -29.49 15.42 -20.89
N LYS A 35 -29.98 15.34 -19.66
CA LYS A 35 -29.22 15.71 -18.48
C LYS A 35 -28.00 14.81 -18.50
N ALA A 36 -26.86 15.34 -18.95
CA ALA A 36 -25.59 14.65 -18.85
C ALA A 36 -25.41 14.36 -17.37
N ALA A 37 -25.69 13.13 -16.96
CA ALA A 37 -25.36 12.69 -15.63
C ALA A 37 -23.86 12.90 -15.53
N GLN A 38 -23.45 13.91 -14.76
CA GLN A 38 -22.08 14.06 -14.33
C GLN A 38 -21.78 12.79 -13.56
N ARG A 39 -21.35 11.73 -14.28
CA ARG A 39 -20.66 10.62 -13.68
C ARG A 39 -19.45 11.29 -13.07
N LYS A 40 -19.50 11.53 -11.76
CA LYS A 40 -18.34 11.86 -10.96
C LYS A 40 -17.34 10.77 -11.31
N LYS A 41 -16.42 11.07 -12.22
CA LYS A 41 -15.25 10.26 -12.46
C LYS A 41 -14.48 10.48 -11.18
N SER A 42 -14.77 9.67 -10.15
CA SER A 42 -13.86 9.58 -9.02
C SER A 42 -12.59 9.05 -9.66
N SER A 43 -11.66 9.94 -10.00
CA SER A 43 -10.28 9.53 -10.15
C SER A 43 -9.99 8.82 -8.84
N LYS A 44 -9.89 7.50 -8.90
CA LYS A 44 -9.53 6.70 -7.75
C LYS A 44 -8.07 7.08 -7.52
N VAL A 45 -7.85 8.16 -6.77
CA VAL A 45 -6.52 8.56 -6.33
C VAL A 45 -6.04 7.36 -5.55
N GLU A 46 -5.12 6.60 -6.14
CA GLU A 46 -4.56 5.44 -5.49
C GLU A 46 -3.80 5.98 -4.28
N SER A 47 -4.31 5.67 -3.08
CA SER A 47 -3.68 6.08 -1.83
C SER A 47 -2.22 5.66 -1.87
N LYS A 48 -1.31 6.59 -1.50
CA LYS A 48 0.13 6.32 -1.36
C LYS A 48 0.40 5.04 -0.57
N TYR A 49 -0.46 4.73 0.40
CA TYR A 49 -0.47 3.49 1.16
C TYR A 49 -1.81 2.77 0.96
N PRO A 50 -1.93 1.83 0.01
CA PRO A 50 -3.12 0.99 -0.13
C PRO A 50 -3.32 0.11 1.11
N ASP A 51 -4.57 -0.22 1.43
CA ASP A 51 -4.88 -1.17 2.51
C ASP A 51 -4.31 -2.55 2.17
N ILE A 52 -3.55 -3.14 3.09
CA ILE A 52 -2.92 -4.46 2.91
C ILE A 52 -3.96 -5.54 2.61
N MET A 53 -5.15 -5.47 3.22
CA MET A 53 -6.21 -6.46 3.04
C MET A 53 -6.77 -6.47 1.61
N LYS A 54 -6.51 -5.41 0.82
CA LYS A 54 -6.92 -5.31 -0.59
C LYS A 54 -5.82 -5.76 -1.56
N LYS A 55 -4.59 -5.94 -1.08
CA LYS A 55 -3.42 -6.28 -1.92
C LYS A 55 -2.90 -7.69 -1.61
N LEU A 56 -3.03 -8.17 -0.37
CA LEU A 56 -2.50 -9.45 0.09
C LEU A 56 -3.53 -10.23 0.89
N ASP A 57 -3.50 -11.55 0.76
CA ASP A 57 -4.25 -12.46 1.63
C ASP A 57 -3.57 -12.59 3.00
N ILE A 58 -4.02 -11.75 3.92
CA ILE A 58 -3.57 -11.71 5.31
C ILE A 58 -3.94 -12.94 6.15
N THR A 59 -4.62 -13.94 5.58
CA THR A 59 -4.88 -15.23 6.25
C THR A 59 -3.76 -16.25 6.02
N SER A 60 -2.98 -16.11 4.94
CA SER A 60 -1.88 -17.03 4.58
C SER A 60 -0.63 -16.29 4.09
N MET A 61 0.32 -16.04 5.00
CA MET A 61 1.62 -15.43 4.64
C MET A 61 2.55 -16.34 3.82
N GLN A 62 2.25 -17.64 3.75
CA GLN A 62 3.05 -18.60 2.98
C GLN A 62 3.04 -18.25 1.49
N GLN A 63 1.89 -17.76 1.00
CA GLN A 63 1.65 -17.44 -0.41
C GLN A 63 2.31 -16.14 -0.87
N TYR A 64 2.93 -15.40 0.05
CA TYR A 64 3.56 -14.13 -0.30
C TYR A 64 4.87 -14.36 -1.04
N ASP A 65 4.90 -13.97 -2.31
CA ASP A 65 6.15 -13.83 -3.05
C ASP A 65 6.98 -12.69 -2.47
N SER A 66 8.31 -12.81 -2.57
CA SER A 66 9.22 -11.79 -2.04
C SER A 66 8.92 -10.39 -2.59
N ASN A 67 8.59 -10.28 -3.88
CA ASN A 67 8.26 -9.00 -4.53
C ASN A 67 7.02 -8.33 -3.93
N MET A 68 6.04 -9.13 -3.46
CA MET A 68 4.82 -8.62 -2.83
C MET A 68 5.08 -8.03 -1.44
N LEU A 69 6.23 -8.31 -0.85
CA LEU A 69 6.63 -7.88 0.49
C LEU A 69 7.55 -6.66 0.49
N PHE A 70 7.67 -5.97 -0.64
CA PHE A 70 8.38 -4.71 -0.78
C PHE A 70 7.44 -3.66 -1.37
N MET A 71 6.44 -3.25 -0.59
CA MET A 71 5.48 -2.23 -1.01
C MET A 71 4.98 -1.38 0.16
N GLY A 72 4.56 -0.16 -0.16
CA GLY A 72 3.84 0.72 0.76
C GLY A 72 2.45 0.15 1.05
N VAL A 73 2.08 0.04 2.33
CA VAL A 73 0.77 -0.45 2.75
C VAL A 73 0.25 0.29 3.99
N THR A 74 -1.07 0.23 4.15
CA THR A 74 -1.75 0.54 5.41
C THR A 74 -2.14 -0.77 6.09
N LEU A 75 -1.61 -1.02 7.29
CA LEU A 75 -2.08 -2.04 8.22
C LEU A 75 -3.24 -1.46 9.02
N ASN A 76 -4.46 -1.58 8.49
CA ASN A 76 -5.64 -0.96 9.06
C ASN A 76 -6.19 -1.76 10.26
N LYS A 77 -6.27 -1.14 11.44
CA LYS A 77 -6.84 -1.73 12.68
C LYS A 77 -6.20 -3.07 13.11
N PHE A 78 -4.89 -3.19 12.97
CA PHE A 78 -4.14 -4.37 13.42
C PHE A 78 -4.04 -4.42 14.95
N TYR A 79 -4.13 -5.62 15.52
CA TYR A 79 -4.01 -5.84 16.96
C TYR A 79 -2.56 -5.91 17.39
N ILE A 80 -2.26 -5.27 18.52
CA ILE A 80 -0.98 -5.44 19.23
C ILE A 80 -1.03 -6.74 20.04
N LYS A 81 -0.35 -7.78 19.55
CA LYS A 81 -0.20 -9.07 20.26
C LYS A 81 0.80 -8.96 21.41
N ASP A 82 1.89 -8.25 21.17
CA ASP A 82 2.91 -7.99 22.16
C ASP A 82 3.70 -6.72 21.83
N PHE A 83 4.38 -6.17 22.83
CA PHE A 83 5.25 -5.03 22.63
C PHE A 83 6.35 -4.99 23.69
N SER A 84 7.46 -4.34 23.36
CA SER A 84 8.61 -4.20 24.25
C SER A 84 9.33 -2.91 23.93
N THR A 85 9.62 -2.10 24.94
CA THR A 85 10.37 -0.85 24.80
C THR A 85 11.79 -1.05 25.30
N ASN A 86 12.77 -0.70 24.46
CA ASN A 86 14.16 -0.77 24.84
C ASN A 86 14.59 0.47 25.66
N LYS A 87 15.79 0.42 26.24
CA LYS A 87 16.36 1.53 27.03
C LYS A 87 16.50 2.84 26.23
N SER A 88 16.55 2.78 24.91
CA SER A 88 16.62 3.94 24.01
C SER A 88 15.25 4.53 23.65
N GLY A 89 14.17 4.04 24.26
CA GLY A 89 12.79 4.48 24.00
C GLY A 89 12.19 3.99 22.68
N LYS A 90 12.88 3.09 21.96
CA LYS A 90 12.34 2.44 20.75
C LYS A 90 11.48 1.25 21.17
N THR A 91 10.24 1.25 20.72
CA THR A 91 9.27 0.18 21.00
C THR A 91 9.18 -0.76 19.81
N SER A 92 9.42 -2.05 20.06
CA SER A 92 9.10 -3.13 19.13
C SER A 92 7.64 -3.52 19.33
N LEU A 93 6.92 -3.66 18.23
CA LEU A 93 5.51 -4.02 18.16
C LEU A 93 5.38 -5.34 17.41
N LEU A 94 4.61 -6.26 17.99
CA LEU A 94 4.15 -7.47 17.35
C LEU A 94 2.67 -7.32 17.03
N LEU A 95 2.34 -7.35 15.74
CA LEU A 95 1.03 -7.01 15.21
C LEU A 95 0.41 -8.20 14.51
N ALA A 96 -0.91 -8.26 14.48
CA ALA A 96 -1.66 -9.24 13.72
C ALA A 96 -2.98 -8.65 13.21
N PRO A 97 -3.49 -9.10 12.05
CA PRO A 97 -4.75 -8.61 11.51
C PRO A 97 -5.96 -8.98 12.40
N LEU A 98 -5.87 -10.11 13.12
CA LEU A 98 -6.89 -10.58 14.05
C LEU A 98 -6.24 -10.98 15.39
N ASN A 99 -7.00 -10.87 16.48
CA ASN A 99 -6.58 -11.28 17.81
C ASN A 99 -6.28 -12.80 17.93
N THR A 100 -6.87 -13.63 17.07
CA THR A 100 -6.65 -15.09 16.98
C THR A 100 -5.66 -15.49 15.89
N SER A 101 -5.29 -14.57 14.99
CA SER A 101 -4.42 -14.91 13.85
C SER A 101 -2.99 -15.25 14.29
N ASP A 102 -2.40 -16.22 13.58
CA ASP A 102 -0.98 -16.60 13.62
C ASP A 102 -0.15 -15.96 12.50
N GLN A 103 -0.70 -14.95 11.83
CA GLN A 103 0.03 -14.11 10.87
C GLN A 103 0.56 -12.87 11.58
N TYR A 104 1.88 -12.72 11.60
CA TYR A 104 2.57 -11.75 12.43
C TYR A 104 3.27 -10.68 11.60
N PHE A 105 3.19 -9.44 12.05
CA PHE A 105 3.92 -8.32 11.49
C PHE A 105 4.75 -7.70 12.61
N VAL A 106 6.02 -7.41 12.32
CA VAL A 106 6.93 -6.82 13.30
C VAL A 106 7.35 -5.45 12.83
N ALA A 107 7.25 -4.48 13.72
CA ALA A 107 7.68 -3.12 13.46
C ALA A 107 8.38 -2.55 14.69
N SER A 108 9.25 -1.56 14.51
CA SER A 108 9.89 -0.90 15.64
C SER A 108 9.98 0.60 15.43
N THR A 109 9.39 1.38 16.32
CA THR A 109 9.40 2.85 16.26
C THR A 109 9.40 3.47 17.65
N LYS A 110 9.70 4.77 17.75
CA LYS A 110 9.42 5.52 18.97
C LYS A 110 7.93 5.84 18.99
N LEU A 111 7.29 5.59 20.13
CA LEU A 111 5.88 5.88 20.32
C LEU A 111 5.75 7.13 21.17
N ASP A 112 4.85 8.00 20.75
CA ASP A 112 4.38 9.18 21.46
C ASP A 112 3.29 8.86 22.49
N HIS A 113 2.63 7.70 22.36
CA HIS A 113 1.57 7.24 23.25
C HIS A 113 1.84 5.86 23.84
N LYS A 114 1.31 5.61 25.05
CA LYS A 114 1.40 4.31 25.71
C LYS A 114 0.42 3.33 25.06
N VAL A 115 0.96 2.25 24.50
CA VAL A 115 0.18 1.16 23.91
C VAL A 115 -0.17 0.06 24.91
N LYS A 116 -1.25 -0.67 24.63
CA LYS A 116 -1.68 -1.85 25.40
C LYS A 116 -1.82 -3.08 24.52
N LYS A 117 -1.71 -4.27 25.11
CA LYS A 117 -2.00 -5.53 24.41
C LYS A 117 -3.47 -5.56 23.97
N ASN A 118 -3.74 -6.18 22.83
CA ASN A 118 -5.05 -6.26 22.17
C ASN A 118 -5.65 -4.91 21.74
N GLN A 119 -4.94 -3.80 21.91
CA GLN A 119 -5.32 -2.54 21.27
C GLN A 119 -5.18 -2.67 19.76
N ARG A 120 -6.10 -2.04 19.02
CA ARG A 120 -6.02 -1.92 17.56
C ARG A 120 -5.32 -0.61 17.20
N ILE A 121 -4.40 -0.67 16.26
CA ILE A 121 -3.70 0.50 15.74
C ILE A 121 -3.73 0.47 14.21
N THR A 122 -3.51 1.61 13.58
CA THR A 122 -3.31 1.72 12.14
C THR A 122 -1.90 2.17 11.85
N ILE A 123 -1.20 1.44 10.99
CA ILE A 123 0.16 1.78 10.57
C ILE A 123 0.18 2.02 9.08
N GLN A 124 0.81 3.11 8.66
CA GLN A 124 1.20 3.34 7.27
C GLN A 124 2.71 3.20 7.18
N GLY A 125 3.17 2.48 6.17
CA GLY A 125 4.60 2.21 6.03
C GLY A 125 4.91 1.26 4.90
N PHE A 126 6.10 0.67 4.94
CA PHE A 126 6.62 -0.18 3.88
C PHE A 126 6.89 -1.59 4.39
N LEU A 127 6.34 -2.60 3.71
CA LEU A 127 6.68 -4.00 3.96
C LEU A 127 8.15 -4.23 3.58
N ASN A 128 8.88 -4.97 4.41
CA ASN A 128 10.31 -5.21 4.24
C ASN A 128 10.64 -6.71 4.37
N GLY A 129 9.94 -7.52 3.60
CA GLY A 129 10.21 -8.96 3.50
C GLY A 129 9.80 -9.81 4.71
N LYS A 130 9.98 -11.12 4.56
CA LYS A 130 9.77 -12.11 5.62
C LYS A 130 10.94 -12.06 6.61
N THR A 131 10.62 -12.24 7.88
CA THR A 131 11.58 -12.30 8.98
C THR A 131 11.14 -13.34 10.00
N LYS A 132 12.01 -13.62 10.99
CA LYS A 132 11.67 -14.42 12.16
C LYS A 132 11.68 -13.55 13.39
N ILE A 133 10.72 -13.80 14.27
CA ILE A 133 10.67 -13.15 15.57
C ILE A 133 11.87 -13.61 16.39
N ASN A 134 12.70 -12.67 16.81
CA ASN A 134 13.97 -12.93 17.48
C ASN A 134 13.94 -12.46 18.94
N ALA A 135 14.87 -12.99 19.73
CA ALA A 135 14.96 -12.64 21.15
C ALA A 135 15.33 -11.16 21.39
N LYS A 136 15.97 -10.49 20.41
CA LYS A 136 16.36 -9.07 20.53
C LYS A 136 15.14 -8.14 20.63
N GLN A 137 14.01 -8.54 20.08
CA GLN A 137 12.75 -7.80 20.17
C GLN A 137 12.10 -7.91 21.57
N ASN A 138 12.53 -8.89 22.37
CA ASN A 138 12.09 -9.11 23.76
C ASN A 138 10.56 -9.23 23.90
N PHE A 139 9.91 -9.92 22.94
CA PHE A 139 8.52 -10.34 23.05
C PHE A 139 8.41 -11.60 23.93
N ASN A 140 7.18 -11.98 24.29
CA ASN A 140 6.89 -13.23 24.97
C ASN A 140 7.46 -14.42 24.19
N LYS A 141 8.12 -15.34 24.92
CA LYS A 141 8.81 -16.52 24.38
C LYS A 141 7.92 -17.38 23.46
N LYS A 142 6.60 -17.39 23.65
CA LYS A 142 5.66 -18.13 22.79
C LYS A 142 5.64 -17.68 21.33
N TYR A 143 6.15 -16.49 21.03
CA TYR A 143 6.24 -15.96 19.68
C TYR A 143 7.62 -16.15 19.04
N LEU A 144 8.62 -16.59 19.81
CA LEU A 144 9.99 -16.74 19.33
C LEU A 144 10.04 -17.73 18.15
N ASN A 145 10.89 -17.43 17.15
CA ASN A 145 11.09 -18.22 15.93
C ASN A 145 9.88 -18.35 15.00
N LYS A 146 8.73 -17.75 15.33
CA LYS A 146 7.60 -17.67 14.40
C LYS A 146 7.96 -16.76 13.23
N SER A 147 7.44 -17.11 12.04
CA SER A 147 7.56 -16.29 10.84
C SER A 147 6.73 -15.01 10.99
N ALA A 148 7.28 -13.89 10.52
CA ALA A 148 6.60 -12.61 10.50
C ALA A 148 6.99 -11.82 9.23
N VAL A 149 6.28 -10.73 8.95
CA VAL A 149 6.68 -9.74 7.95
C VAL A 149 7.20 -8.49 8.66
N SER A 150 8.37 -8.01 8.24
CA SER A 150 8.96 -6.79 8.76
C SER A 150 8.26 -5.58 8.15
N VAL A 151 8.04 -4.53 8.95
CA VAL A 151 7.36 -3.31 8.50
C VAL A 151 8.14 -2.09 8.99
N LEU A 152 8.51 -1.24 8.05
CA LEU A 152 9.07 0.09 8.30
C LEU A 152 7.92 1.06 8.49
N ILE A 153 7.88 1.79 9.60
CA ILE A 153 6.77 2.69 9.95
C ILE A 153 7.10 4.09 9.48
N ASP A 154 6.18 4.67 8.70
CA ASP A 154 6.19 6.10 8.37
C ASP A 154 5.22 6.87 9.26
N HIS A 155 4.04 6.30 9.51
CA HIS A 155 3.01 6.91 10.36
C HIS A 155 2.25 5.85 11.17
N ILE A 156 1.84 6.22 12.38
CA ILE A 156 1.05 5.39 13.29
C ILE A 156 -0.12 6.19 13.85
N SER A 157 -1.30 5.58 13.90
CA SER A 157 -2.52 6.12 14.49
C SER A 157 -3.10 5.10 15.48
N TYR A 158 -3.63 5.57 16.61
CA TYR A 158 -4.03 4.74 17.76
C TYR A 158 -5.54 4.56 17.93
#